data_AF-A0A4S8KSU9-F1
#
_entry.id   AF-A0A4S8KSU9-F1
#
_cell.length_a   1.000
_cell.length_b   1.000
_cell.length_c   1.000
_cell.angle_alpha   90.00
_cell.angle_beta   90.00
_cell.angle_gamma   90.00
#
_symmetry.space_group_name_H-M   'P 1'
#
loop_
_entity.id
_entity.type
_entity.pdbx_description
1 polymer ?
#
loop_
_entity_poly.entity_id
_entity_poly.type
_entity_poly.pdbx_seq_one_letter_code
_entity_poly.pdbx_strand_id
1 'polypeptide(L)' 'MPGSQAPLRAPRERGSATDAPRVITGTDPLDTNKAFTIDSEFVISRGGEYFFSPPISALSGRLST' A
#
# COMPACT_ATOMS: atom_id res chain seq x y z
N MET A 1 20.01 3.93 32.25
CA MET A 1 20.36 4.40 30.89
C MET A 1 19.15 4.15 30.00
N PRO A 2 18.64 5.18 29.30
CA PRO A 2 17.35 5.15 28.62
C PRO A 2 17.39 4.27 27.36
N GLY A 3 16.26 3.58 27.11
CA GLY A 3 16.09 2.63 26.01
C GLY A 3 16.23 3.27 24.64
N SER A 4 16.95 2.58 23.74
CA SER A 4 17.05 2.92 22.33
C SER A 4 15.70 2.68 21.66
N GLN A 5 14.93 3.75 21.51
CA GLN A 5 13.69 3.76 20.75
C GLN A 5 14.02 3.53 19.27
N ALA A 6 13.63 2.36 18.75
CA ALA A 6 13.60 2.13 17.31
C ALA A 6 12.79 3.26 16.66
N PRO A 7 13.24 3.85 15.53
CA PRO A 7 12.51 4.95 14.92
C PRO A 7 11.11 4.46 14.57
N LEU A 8 10.08 5.13 15.12
CA LEU A 8 8.71 4.94 14.69
C LEU A 8 8.69 5.12 13.17
N ARG A 9 8.42 4.05 12.43
CA ARG A 9 8.24 4.11 10.98
C ARG A 9 7.18 5.16 10.69
N ALA A 10 7.56 6.22 9.97
CA ALA A 10 6.62 7.19 9.46
C ALA A 10 5.47 6.45 8.75
N PRO A 11 4.20 6.81 9.00
CA PRO A 11 3.10 6.34 8.18
C PRO A 11 3.43 6.62 6.72
N ARG A 12 3.23 5.63 5.83
CA ARG A 12 3.49 5.83 4.40
C ARG A 12 2.62 6.98 3.90
N GLU A 13 3.24 8.00 3.32
CA GLU A 13 2.50 9.04 2.62
C GLU A 13 1.80 8.44 1.39
N ARG A 14 0.60 8.94 1.12
CA ARG A 14 -0.17 8.59 -0.08
C ARG A 14 0.66 8.96 -1.30
N GLY A 15 1.09 7.95 -2.07
CA GLY A 15 1.86 8.16 -3.30
C GLY A 15 3.36 7.92 -3.18
N SER A 16 3.80 6.89 -2.44
CA SER A 16 5.15 6.31 -2.66
C SER A 16 5.35 6.19 -4.17
N ALA A 17 6.38 6.86 -4.69
CA ALA A 17 6.65 6.88 -6.12
C ALA A 17 6.54 5.45 -6.66
N THR A 18 5.76 5.25 -7.72
CA THR A 18 5.56 3.94 -8.37
C THR A 18 6.85 3.36 -8.95
N ASP A 19 7.97 4.05 -8.77
CA ASP A 19 9.29 3.77 -9.32
C ASP A 19 10.39 3.77 -8.23
N ALA A 20 10.00 3.79 -6.94
CA ALA A 20 10.95 3.67 -5.85
C ALA A 20 11.15 2.18 -5.49
N PRO A 21 12.40 1.70 -5.35
CA PRO A 21 12.67 0.33 -4.95
C PRO A 21 11.98 -0.04 -3.63
N ARG A 22 11.28 -1.19 -3.60
CA ARG A 22 10.67 -1.69 -2.38
C ARG A 22 11.66 -2.55 -1.62
N VAL A 23 11.97 -2.16 -0.38
CA VAL A 23 12.83 -2.94 0.51
C VAL A 23 11.98 -3.71 1.53
N ILE A 24 12.14 -5.03 1.57
CA ILE A 24 11.47 -5.94 2.51
C ILE A 24 12.50 -6.77 3.28
N THR A 25 12.12 -7.32 4.43
CA THR A 25 12.95 -8.20 5.26
C THR A 25 12.17 -9.47 5.60
N GLY A 26 12.82 -10.45 6.24
CA GLY A 26 12.17 -11.70 6.66
C GLY A 26 12.05 -12.76 5.56
N THR A 27 12.65 -12.51 4.39
CA THR A 27 12.63 -13.44 3.25
C THR A 27 13.75 -14.47 3.29
N ASP A 28 14.83 -14.22 4.03
CA ASP A 28 15.92 -15.17 4.24
C ASP A 28 15.63 -15.97 5.53
N PRO A 29 15.44 -17.30 5.46
CA PRO A 29 15.10 -18.13 6.61
C PRO A 29 16.25 -18.27 7.62
N LEU A 30 17.49 -17.97 7.22
CA LEU A 30 18.68 -18.01 8.07
C LEU A 30 18.98 -16.64 8.71
N ASP A 31 18.49 -15.56 8.12
CA ASP A 31 18.61 -14.21 8.65
C ASP A 31 17.38 -13.35 8.32
N THR A 32 16.45 -13.29 9.27
CA THR A 32 15.20 -12.56 9.10
C THR A 32 15.38 -11.04 9.05
N ASN A 33 16.54 -10.51 9.42
CA ASN A 33 16.84 -9.07 9.37
C ASN A 33 17.43 -8.64 8.02
N LYS A 34 17.86 -9.60 7.18
CA LYS A 34 18.43 -9.32 5.87
C LYS A 34 17.43 -8.62 4.97
N ALA A 35 17.88 -7.49 4.40
CA ALA A 35 17.09 -6.71 3.46
C ALA A 35 17.13 -7.35 2.06
N PHE A 36 15.97 -7.37 1.41
CA PHE A 36 15.77 -7.73 0.02
C PHE A 36 15.13 -6.55 -0.70
N THR A 37 15.79 -6.09 -1.77
CA THR A 37 15.35 -4.95 -2.58
C THR A 37 14.67 -5.45 -3.84
N ILE A 38 13.48 -4.92 -4.12
CA ILE A 38 12.73 -5.12 -5.35
C ILE A 38 12.93 -3.86 -6.20
N ASP A 39 13.80 -3.96 -7.20
CA ASP A 39 14.19 -2.82 -8.06
C ASP A 39 13.16 -2.50 -9.14
N SER A 40 12.29 -3.46 -9.49
CA SER A 40 11.23 -3.27 -10.47
C SER A 40 9.92 -3.84 -9.95
N GLU A 41 8.84 -3.11 -10.19
CA GLU A 41 7.54 -3.48 -9.66
C GLU A 41 6.89 -4.61 -10.45
N PHE A 42 6.46 -5.66 -9.73
CA PHE A 42 5.68 -6.75 -10.34
C PHE A 42 4.27 -6.33 -10.75
N VAL A 43 3.72 -5.29 -10.12
CA VAL A 43 2.38 -4.75 -10.38
C VAL A 43 2.47 -3.24 -10.49
N ILE A 44 2.02 -2.71 -11.64
CA ILE A 44 2.01 -1.29 -11.96
C ILE A 44 0.54 -0.82 -12.06
N SER A 45 0.07 -0.07 -11.06
CA SER A 45 -1.26 0.55 -11.11
C SER A 45 -1.29 1.64 -12.19
N ARG A 46 -2.24 1.57 -13.12
CA ARG A 46 -2.41 2.56 -14.21
C ARG A 46 -3.57 3.53 -14.00
N GLY A 47 -4.14 3.53 -12.81
CA GLY A 47 -5.34 4.27 -12.47
C GLY A 47 -6.38 3.36 -11.81
N GLY A 48 -7.39 3.97 -11.21
CA GLY A 48 -8.49 3.30 -10.53
C GLY A 48 -9.38 4.33 -9.86
N GLU A 49 -10.62 3.94 -9.60
CA GLU A 49 -11.62 4.81 -9.01
C GLU A 49 -12.50 4.01 -8.05
N TYR A 50 -12.97 4.64 -6.98
CA TYR A 50 -13.89 4.03 -6.05
C TYR A 50 -15.31 4.47 -6.37
N PHE A 51 -16.17 3.50 -6.72
CA PHE A 51 -17.59 3.75 -6.97
C PHE A 51 -18.46 3.08 -5.92
N PHE A 52 -19.62 3.67 -5.66
CA PHE A 52 -20.69 3.02 -4.94
C PHE A 52 -21.63 2.33 -5.94
N SER A 53 -21.87 1.04 -5.77
CA SER A 53 -22.86 0.28 -6.54
C SER A 53 -24.18 0.23 -5.75
N PRO A 54 -25.16 1.10 -6.08
CA PRO A 54 -26.41 1.18 -5.35
C PRO A 54 -27.30 -0.06 -5.61
N PRO A 55 -28.24 -0.38 -4.69
CA PRO A 55 -29.30 -1.33 -5.00
C PRO A 55 -30.20 -0.81 -6.13
N ILE A 56 -30.83 -1.72 -6.90
CA ILE A 56 -31.65 -1.37 -8.07
C ILE A 56 -32.75 -0.35 -7.73
N SER A 57 -33.38 -0.48 -6.56
CA SER A 57 -34.42 0.45 -6.11
C SER A 57 -33.92 1.90 -5.93
N ALA A 58 -32.63 2.09 -5.64
CA ALA A 58 -32.04 3.42 -5.52
C ALA A 58 -31.70 4.03 -6.89
N LEU A 59 -31.59 3.23 -7.95
CA LEU A 59 -31.41 3.71 -9.33
C LEU A 59 -32.66 4.44 -9.82
N SER A 60 -33.83 3.80 -9.75
CA SER A 60 -35.10 4.42 -10.18
C SER A 60 -35.67 5.41 -9.17
N GLY A 61 -35.17 5.42 -7.93
CA GLY A 61 -35.54 6.37 -6.90
C GLY A 61 -34.56 7.54 -6.84
N ARG A 62 -33.68 7.50 -5.83
CA ARG A 62 -32.83 8.63 -5.40
C ARG A 62 -31.79 9.09 -6.43
N LEU A 63 -31.41 8.24 -7.39
CA LEU A 63 -30.36 8.55 -8.37
C LEU A 63 -30.91 8.93 -9.75
N SER A 64 -32.24 8.89 -9.96
CA SER A 64 -32.90 9.25 -11.23
C SER A 64 -33.82 10.48 -11.11
N THR A 65 -33.85 11.12 -9.94
CA THR A 65 -34.60 12.36 -9.65
C THR A 65 -33.63 13.52 -9.44
#